data_AF-A0A7C5UJD6-F1
#
_entry.id   AF-A0A7C5UJD6-F1
#
_cell.length_a   1.000
_cell.length_b   1.000
_cell.length_c   1.000
_cell.angle_alpha   90.00
_cell.angle_beta   90.00
_cell.angle_gamma   90.00
#
_symmetry.space_group_name_H-M   'P 1'
#
loop_
_entity.id
_entity.type
_entity.pdbx_description
1 polymer ?
#
loop_
_entity_poly.entity_id
_entity_poly.type
_entity_poly.pdbx_seq_one_letter_code
_entity_poly.pdbx_strand_id
1 'polypeptide(L)' 'DLNFASPLPRYGTKMGIDATRKWREEGFQRPWPDDIVMDESIKRRVDEIWKQLGIG' A
#
# COMPACT_ATOMS: atom_id res chain seq x y z
N ASP A 1 20.84 -25.85 6.69
CA ASP A 1 19.76 -25.21 5.91
C ASP A 1 18.72 -24.71 6.92
N LEU A 2 18.16 -23.51 6.73
CA LEU A 2 17.47 -22.74 7.77
C LEU A 2 15.97 -22.49 7.49
N ASN A 3 15.49 -22.78 6.27
CA ASN A 3 14.07 -22.60 5.95
C ASN A 3 13.32 -23.95 5.97
N PHE A 4 12.62 -24.23 7.06
CA PHE A 4 11.82 -25.45 7.25
C PHE A 4 10.55 -25.49 6.41
N ALA A 5 10.10 -24.34 5.89
CA ALA A 5 8.91 -24.25 5.04
C ALA A 5 9.20 -24.57 3.57
N SER A 6 10.47 -24.68 3.18
CA SER A 6 10.85 -25.14 1.84
C SER A 6 10.60 -26.64 1.70
N PRO A 7 10.05 -27.11 0.56
CA PRO A 7 9.84 -28.54 0.34
C PRO A 7 11.16 -29.33 0.29
N LEU A 8 12.27 -28.67 -0.09
CA LEU A 8 13.60 -29.26 -0.15
C LEU A 8 14.68 -28.25 0.32
N PRO A 9 15.82 -28.73 0.84
CA PRO A 9 16.95 -27.87 1.16
C PRO A 9 17.41 -27.03 -0.04
N ARG A 10 17.61 -25.72 0.17
CA ARG A 10 18.03 -24.73 -0.83
C ARG A 10 17.11 -24.62 -2.06
N TYR A 11 15.90 -25.18 -2.00
CA TYR A 11 14.96 -25.20 -3.11
C TYR A 11 13.53 -24.90 -2.63
N GLY A 12 12.97 -23.80 -3.13
CA GLY A 12 11.64 -23.35 -2.76
C GLY A 12 11.04 -22.45 -3.83
N THR A 13 9.79 -22.05 -3.62
CA THR A 13 9.05 -21.17 -4.53
C THR A 13 9.15 -19.71 -4.11
N LYS A 14 8.74 -18.81 -5.00
CA LYS A 14 8.55 -17.39 -4.70
C LYS A 14 7.15 -17.00 -5.12
N MET A 15 6.50 -16.14 -4.34
CA MET A 15 5.23 -15.54 -4.68
C MET A 15 5.47 -14.07 -5.04
N GLY A 16 5.01 -13.66 -6.22
CA GLY A 16 4.90 -12.27 -6.59
C GLY A 16 3.45 -11.81 -6.39
N ILE A 17 3.27 -10.70 -5.67
CA ILE A 17 1.97 -10.06 -5.50
C ILE A 17 2.06 -8.70 -6.16
N ASP A 18 1.23 -8.46 -7.16
CA ASP A 18 1.11 -7.16 -7.81
C ASP A 18 -0.14 -6.44 -7.29
N ALA A 19 0.10 -5.49 -6.39
CA ALA A 19 -0.92 -4.65 -5.77
C ALA A 19 -0.95 -3.23 -6.34
N THR A 20 -0.48 -3.03 -7.58
CA THR A 20 -0.47 -1.73 -8.24
C THR A 20 -1.84 -1.38 -8.86
N ARG A 21 -2.09 -0.08 -9.07
CA ARG A 21 -3.26 0.41 -9.82
C ARG A 21 -3.21 -0.17 -11.23
N LYS A 22 -4.29 -0.86 -11.63
CA LYS A 22 -4.36 -1.52 -12.93
C LYS A 22 -4.68 -0.58 -14.07
N TRP A 23 -3.97 -0.76 -15.19
CA TRP A 23 -4.05 0.04 -16.39
C TRP A 23 -4.91 -0.65 -17.46
N ARG A 24 -5.35 0.11 -18.47
CA ARG A 24 -6.16 -0.46 -19.57
C ARG A 24 -5.32 -1.38 -20.46
N GLU A 25 -4.04 -1.08 -20.59
CA GLU A 25 -3.02 -1.82 -21.33
C GLU A 25 -2.76 -3.21 -20.74
N GLU A 26 -3.07 -3.41 -19.45
CA GLU A 26 -3.04 -4.73 -18.79
C GLU A 26 -4.32 -5.55 -19.06
N GLY A 27 -5.26 -5.03 -19.87
CA GLY A 27 -6.52 -5.70 -20.24
C GLY A 27 -7.71 -5.39 -19.33
N PHE A 28 -7.55 -4.49 -18.35
CA PHE A 28 -8.63 -4.11 -17.43
C PHE A 28 -9.49 -2.99 -18.03
N GLN A 29 -10.78 -3.27 -18.27
CA GLN A 29 -11.69 -2.29 -18.87
C GLN A 29 -12.45 -1.42 -17.87
N ARG A 30 -12.55 -1.86 -16.61
CA ARG A 30 -13.22 -1.09 -15.55
C ARG A 30 -12.32 0.08 -15.12
N PRO A 31 -12.85 1.30 -14.96
CA PRO A 31 -12.07 2.40 -14.40
C PRO A 31 -11.63 2.05 -12.98
N TRP A 32 -10.35 2.27 -12.70
CA TRP A 32 -9.84 2.21 -11.34
C TRP A 32 -10.33 3.43 -10.56
N PRO A 33 -10.85 3.26 -9.32
CA PRO A 33 -11.27 4.40 -8.51
C PRO A 33 -10.07 5.29 -8.17
N ASP A 34 -10.32 6.57 -7.97
CA ASP A 34 -9.26 7.45 -7.47
C ASP A 34 -9.08 7.29 -5.97
N ASP A 35 -7.87 7.61 -5.51
CA ASP A 35 -7.53 7.53 -4.09
C ASP A 35 -8.34 8.55 -3.29
N ILE A 36 -8.77 8.15 -2.10
CA ILE A 36 -9.37 9.07 -1.15
C ILE A 36 -8.24 9.89 -0.53
N VAL A 37 -8.12 11.14 -0.98
CA VAL A 37 -7.13 12.09 -0.47
C VAL A 37 -7.77 13.12 0.45
N MET A 38 -7.06 13.51 1.51
CA MET A 38 -7.50 14.60 2.38
C MET A 38 -7.29 15.95 1.70
N ASP A 39 -8.18 16.88 1.96
CA ASP A 39 -7.97 18.28 1.59
C ASP A 39 -6.76 18.85 2.35
N GLU A 40 -5.83 19.45 1.61
CA GLU A 40 -4.57 19.96 2.15
C GLU A 40 -4.75 21.11 3.16
N SER A 41 -5.81 21.92 3.02
CA SER A 41 -6.12 22.98 3.99
C SER A 41 -6.63 22.41 5.31
N ILE A 42 -7.46 21.36 5.23
CA ILE A 42 -7.95 20.65 6.42
C ILE A 42 -6.82 19.93 7.11
N LYS A 43 -5.96 19.24 6.36
CA LYS A 43 -4.78 18.54 6.91
C LYS A 43 -3.88 19.49 7.71
N ARG A 44 -3.51 20.64 7.11
CA ARG A 44 -2.71 21.68 7.80
C ARG A 44 -3.38 22.17 9.08
N ARG A 45 -4.69 22.44 9.04
CA ARG A 45 -5.44 22.90 10.22
C ARG A 45 -5.42 21.86 11.34
N VAL A 46 -5.60 20.57 11.01
CA VAL A 46 -5.55 19.50 12.01
C VAL A 46 -4.14 19.36 12.58
N ASP A 47 -3.09 19.45 11.76
CA ASP A 47 -1.70 19.39 12.22
C ASP A 47 -1.37 20.52 13.22
N GLU A 48 -1.91 21.72 13.03
CA GLU A 48 -1.77 22.85 13.98
C GLU A 48 -2.50 22.56 15.30
N ILE A 49 -3.74 22.06 15.24
CA ILE A 49 -4.53 21.69 16.43
C ILE A 49 -3.82 20.57 17.20
N TRP A 50 -3.29 19.56 16.50
CA TRP A 50 -2.61 18.42 17.10
C TRP A 50 -1.44 18.85 18.00
N LYS A 51 -0.64 19.82 17.54
CA LYS A 51 0.46 20.42 18.32
C LYS A 51 -0.04 21.13 19.58
N GLN A 52 -1.18 21.82 19.51
CA GLN A 52 -1.76 22.51 20.66
C GLN A 52 -2.33 21.54 21.70
N LEU A 53 -2.87 20.41 21.23
CA LEU A 53 -3.46 19.38 22.09
C LEU A 53 -2.41 18.51 22.80
N GLY A 54 -1.13 18.59 22.43
CA GLY A 54 -0.04 17.83 23.08
C GLY A 54 -0.11 16.31 22.86
N ILE A 55 -0.72 15.89 21.76
CA ILE A 55 -0.95 14.48 21.40
C ILE A 55 0.01 13.95 20.32
N GLY A 56 1.10 14.70 20.04
CA GLY A 56 2.10 14.40 19.03
C GLY A 56 3.50 14.26 19.60
#